data_AF-A0A964V1X0-F1
#
_entry.id   AF-A0A964V1X0-F1
#
_cell.length_a   1.000
_cell.length_b   1.000
_cell.length_c   1.000
_cell.angle_alpha   90.00
_cell.angle_beta   90.00
_cell.angle_gamma   90.00
#
_symmetry.space_group_name_H-M   'P 1'
#
loop_
_entity.id
_entity.type
_entity.pdbx_description
1 polymer ?
#
loop_
_entity_poly.entity_id
_entity_poly.type
_entity_poly.pdbx_seq_one_letter_code
_entity_poly.pdbx_strand_id
1 'polypeptide(L)'
;KDTIKKISKLARISVTNEETDRLEKDLNSILKFVEQLKELNTDKIAPIASVSDQALTMNKDEIKKINEKEEILKNAPEKNSNYYIVPKVIE
;
A
#
# COMPACT_ATOMS: atom_id res chain seq x y z
N LYS A 1 -21.00 6.41 1.47
CA LYS A 1 -20.70 5.31 2.43
C LYS A 1 -20.22 4.00 1.78
N ASP A 2 -20.92 3.41 0.81
CA ASP A 2 -20.50 2.11 0.21
C ASP A 2 -19.11 2.16 -0.44
N THR A 3 -18.78 3.28 -1.09
CA THR A 3 -17.44 3.51 -1.64
C THR A 3 -16.35 3.49 -0.57
N ILE A 4 -16.59 4.07 0.61
CA ILE A 4 -15.64 4.03 1.74
C ILE A 4 -15.44 2.60 2.22
N LYS A 5 -16.52 1.82 2.37
CA LYS A 5 -16.45 0.41 2.75
C LYS A 5 -15.70 -0.44 1.70
N LYS A 6 -15.87 -0.11 0.42
CA LYS A 6 -15.13 -0.77 -0.67
C LYS A 6 -13.63 -0.45 -0.60
N ILE A 7 -13.28 0.82 -0.44
CA ILE A 7 -11.89 1.28 -0.34
C ILE A 7 -11.22 0.69 0.91
N SER A 8 -11.89 0.68 2.05
CA SER A 8 -11.36 0.13 3.30
C SER A 8 -11.08 -1.38 3.18
N LYS A 9 -11.97 -2.13 2.52
CA LYS A 9 -11.76 -3.56 2.22
C LYS A 9 -10.56 -3.79 1.29
N LEU A 10 -10.35 -2.94 0.29
CA LEU A 10 -9.19 -3.01 -0.61
C LEU A 10 -7.88 -2.71 0.13
N ALA A 11 -7.90 -1.73 1.03
CA ALA A 11 -6.76 -1.34 1.85
C ALA A 11 -6.53 -2.26 3.08
N ARG A 12 -7.41 -3.24 3.34
CA ARG A 12 -7.40 -4.10 4.53
C ARG A 12 -7.49 -3.32 5.85
N ILE A 13 -8.23 -2.22 5.86
CA ILE A 13 -8.48 -1.39 7.04
C ILE A 13 -9.91 -1.63 7.53
N SER A 14 -10.06 -2.06 8.78
CA SER A 14 -11.38 -2.15 9.41
C SER A 14 -11.83 -0.75 9.83
N VAL A 15 -13.10 -0.41 9.56
CA VAL A 15 -13.69 0.88 9.91
C VAL A 15 -15.07 0.68 10.52
N THR A 16 -15.39 1.40 11.59
CA THR A 16 -16.72 1.40 12.18
C THR A 16 -17.69 2.27 11.38
N ASN A 17 -18.99 2.21 11.70
CA ASN A 17 -19.98 3.06 11.04
C ASN A 17 -19.78 4.55 11.40
N GLU A 18 -19.39 4.83 12.64
CA GLU A 18 -19.10 6.19 13.11
C GLU A 18 -17.88 6.77 12.40
N GLU A 19 -16.82 5.96 12.24
CA GLU A 19 -15.62 6.34 11.49
C GLU A 19 -15.93 6.55 10.00
N THR A 20 -16.81 5.73 9.44
CA THR A 20 -17.23 5.85 8.03
C THR A 20 -17.80 7.24 7.73
N ASP A 21 -18.61 7.79 8.63
CA ASP A 21 -19.27 9.09 8.44
C ASP A 21 -18.29 10.27 8.52
N ARG A 22 -17.26 10.14 9.37
CA ARG A 22 -16.16 11.10 9.44
C ARG A 22 -15.28 11.00 8.19
N LEU A 23 -14.84 9.79 7.83
CA LEU A 23 -13.98 9.54 6.68
C LEU A 23 -14.65 9.97 5.37
N GLU A 24 -15.96 9.87 5.26
CA GLU A 24 -16.70 10.37 4.10
C GLU A 24 -16.54 11.90 3.94
N LYS A 25 -16.60 12.66 5.04
CA LYS A 25 -16.40 14.12 5.01
C LYS A 25 -14.95 14.48 4.68
N ASP A 26 -14.01 13.80 5.31
CA ASP A 26 -12.58 14.05 5.13
C ASP A 26 -12.15 13.72 3.69
N LEU A 27 -12.54 12.56 3.16
CA LEU A 27 -12.22 12.15 1.80
C LEU A 27 -12.83 13.09 0.76
N ASN A 28 -14.09 13.51 0.94
CA ASN A 28 -14.71 14.49 0.03
C ASN A 28 -13.98 15.83 0.03
N SER A 29 -13.46 16.27 1.17
CA SER A 29 -12.68 17.51 1.26
C SER A 29 -11.34 17.39 0.53
N ILE A 30 -10.65 16.26 0.69
CA ILE A 30 -9.40 15.97 -0.03
C ILE A 30 -9.65 15.88 -1.53
N LEU A 31 -10.70 15.19 -1.97
CA LEU A 31 -11.03 15.09 -3.39
C LEU A 31 -11.32 16.46 -4.00
N LYS A 32 -12.10 17.31 -3.34
CA LYS A 32 -12.34 18.70 -3.78
C LYS A 32 -11.04 19.50 -3.91
N PHE A 33 -10.11 19.33 -2.98
CA PHE A 33 -8.79 19.96 -3.08
C PHE A 33 -8.00 19.47 -4.30
N VAL A 34 -7.99 18.15 -4.54
CA VAL A 34 -7.33 17.56 -5.72
C VAL A 34 -7.99 18.01 -7.04
N GLU A 35 -9.29 18.29 -7.06
CA GLU A 35 -9.98 18.77 -8.26
C GLU A 35 -9.45 20.10 -8.79
N GLN A 36 -8.81 20.93 -7.95
CA GLN A 36 -8.17 22.17 -8.39
C GLN A 36 -7.09 21.91 -9.45
N LEU A 37 -6.47 20.72 -9.46
CA LEU A 37 -5.48 20.34 -10.46
C LEU A 37 -6.08 20.20 -11.88
N LYS A 38 -7.41 20.04 -12.01
CA LYS A 38 -8.09 19.97 -13.31
C LYS A 38 -8.10 21.31 -14.06
N GLU A 39 -7.82 22.43 -13.39
CA GLU A 39 -7.74 23.76 -14.00
C GLU A 39 -6.50 23.91 -14.90
N LEU A 40 -5.51 23.03 -14.75
CA LEU A 40 -4.26 23.05 -15.51
C LEU A 40 -4.34 22.09 -16.69
N ASN A 41 -4.02 22.56 -17.91
CA ASN A 41 -3.93 21.72 -19.09
C ASN A 41 -2.61 20.94 -19.10
N THR A 42 -2.69 19.60 -19.05
CA THR A 42 -1.55 18.68 -19.07
C THR A 42 -1.52 17.77 -20.30
N ASP A 43 -2.36 18.00 -21.32
CA ASP A 43 -2.53 17.12 -22.50
C ASP A 43 -1.22 16.81 -23.26
N LYS A 44 -0.26 17.73 -23.20
CA LYS A 44 1.04 17.61 -23.90
C LYS A 44 2.22 17.37 -22.95
N ILE A 45 1.96 17.12 -21.68
CA ILE A 45 3.00 16.93 -20.66
C ILE A 45 3.08 15.44 -20.34
N ALA A 46 4.27 14.85 -20.53
CA ALA A 46 4.50 13.48 -20.13
C ALA A 46 4.49 13.35 -18.59
N PRO A 47 3.85 12.31 -18.02
CA PRO A 47 3.86 12.10 -16.58
C PRO A 47 5.27 11.75 -16.09
N ILE A 48 5.65 12.31 -14.94
CA ILE A 48 6.95 12.07 -14.30
C ILE A 48 6.75 11.03 -13.18
N ALA A 49 7.38 9.86 -13.33
CA ALA A 49 7.30 8.77 -12.33
C ALA A 49 8.45 8.80 -11.30
N SER A 50 9.62 9.29 -11.71
CA SER A 50 10.80 9.49 -10.86
C SER A 50 11.40 10.85 -11.20
N VAL A 51 11.86 11.58 -10.19
CA VAL A 51 12.57 12.85 -10.37
C VAL A 51 14.02 12.65 -10.81
N SER A 52 14.54 11.43 -10.68
CA SER A 52 15.91 11.08 -11.04
C SER A 52 15.93 10.29 -12.35
N ASP A 53 16.77 10.75 -13.27
CA ASP A 53 17.08 10.09 -14.55
C ASP A 53 18.07 8.92 -14.36
N GLN A 54 17.78 8.03 -13.40
CA GLN A 54 18.59 6.85 -13.19
C GLN A 54 18.21 5.75 -14.19
N ALA A 55 19.23 5.21 -14.85
CA ALA A 55 19.07 4.00 -15.64
C ALA A 55 18.67 2.82 -14.74
N LEU A 56 17.90 1.89 -15.30
CA LEU A 56 17.55 0.65 -14.63
C LEU A 56 18.82 -0.12 -14.25
N THR A 57 18.97 -0.42 -12.96
CA THR A 57 20.07 -1.24 -12.46
C THR A 57 19.68 -2.71 -12.56
N MET A 58 20.54 -3.50 -13.21
CA MET A 58 20.37 -4.95 -13.25
C MET A 58 21.11 -5.59 -12.07
N ASN A 59 20.43 -6.51 -11.38
CA ASN A 59 21.09 -7.36 -10.40
C ASN A 59 21.86 -8.48 -11.12
N LYS A 60 23.07 -8.76 -10.66
CA LYS A 60 23.87 -9.90 -11.13
C LYS A 60 23.25 -11.21 -10.63
N ASP A 61 23.32 -12.25 -11.46
CA ASP A 61 22.91 -13.61 -11.09
C ASP A 61 24.00 -14.28 -10.25
N GLU A 62 23.99 -13.98 -8.95
CA GLU A 62 24.98 -14.47 -7.98
C GLU A 62 24.27 -15.00 -6.73
N ILE A 63 24.71 -16.15 -6.23
CA ILE A 63 24.17 -16.72 -4.98
C ILE A 63 24.65 -15.86 -3.80
N LYS A 64 23.70 -15.30 -3.04
CA LYS A 64 23.98 -14.57 -1.80
C LYS A 64 23.16 -15.15 -0.65
N LYS A 65 23.83 -15.51 0.44
CA LYS A 65 23.15 -15.80 1.70
C LYS A 65 22.80 -14.47 2.37
N ILE A 66 21.50 -14.15 2.43
CA ILE A 66 21.03 -12.84 2.91
C ILE A 66 20.92 -12.85 4.45
N ASN A 67 20.22 -13.83 5.03
CA ASN A 67 20.00 -13.93 6.47
C ASN A 67 19.88 -15.39 6.93
N GLU A 68 20.08 -15.63 8.22
CA GLU A 68 19.73 -16.90 8.86
C GLU A 68 18.23 -16.98 9.18
N LYS A 69 17.70 -18.21 9.29
CA LYS A 69 16.26 -18.43 9.60
C LYS A 69 15.81 -17.75 10.90
N GLU A 70 16.67 -17.77 11.92
CA GLU A 70 16.39 -17.15 13.22
C GLU A 70 16.24 -15.63 13.12
N GLU A 71 17.03 -14.98 12.26
CA GLU A 71 16.96 -13.54 12.03
C GLU A 71 15.67 -13.16 11.31
N ILE A 72 15.27 -13.96 10.32
CA ILE A 72 14.03 -13.76 9.55
C ILE A 72 12.79 -13.84 10.45
N LEU A 73 12.77 -14.81 11.38
CA LEU A 73 11.64 -15.05 12.28
C LEU A 73 11.68 -14.20 13.56
N LYS A 74 12.70 -13.37 13.75
CA LYS A 74 12.89 -12.58 14.99
C LYS A 74 11.71 -11.68 15.31
N ASN A 75 11.08 -11.10 14.28
CA ASN A 75 9.95 -10.18 14.41
C ASN A 75 8.59 -10.83 14.10
N ALA A 76 8.54 -12.16 13.96
CA ALA A 76 7.29 -12.86 13.72
C ALA A 76 6.37 -12.72 14.96
N PRO A 77 5.10 -12.28 14.81
CA PRO A 77 4.16 -12.22 15.94
C PRO A 77 3.97 -13.59 16.61
N GLU A 78 3.86 -14.64 15.79
CA GLU A 78 3.85 -16.03 16.22
C GLU A 78 4.69 -16.88 15.27
N LYS A 79 5.42 -17.85 15.81
CA LYS A 79 6.28 -18.76 15.05
C LYS A 79 6.15 -20.18 15.56
N ASN A 80 6.12 -21.15 14.63
CA ASN A 80 6.27 -22.56 14.94
C ASN A 80 7.51 -23.09 14.24
N SER A 81 8.53 -23.43 15.02
CA SER A 81 9.81 -23.92 14.51
C SER A 81 10.38 -22.97 13.44
N ASN A 82 10.25 -23.33 12.17
CA ASN A 82 10.78 -22.58 11.02
C ASN A 82 9.70 -21.85 10.20
N TYR A 83 8.47 -21.70 10.72
CA TYR A 83 7.33 -21.13 9.99
C TYR A 83 6.68 -19.96 10.71
N TYR A 84 6.16 -19.01 9.94
CA TYR A 84 5.19 -18.03 10.42
C TYR A 84 3.84 -18.72 10.67
N ILE A 85 3.22 -18.42 11.80
CA ILE A 85 1.85 -18.88 12.08
C ILE A 85 0.89 -17.81 11.57
N VAL A 86 -0.07 -18.22 10.74
CA VAL A 86 -1.15 -17.37 10.24
C VAL A 86 -2.49 -18.11 10.34
N PRO A 87 -3.61 -17.39 10.46
CA PRO A 87 -4.93 -18.01 10.37
C PRO A 87 -5.08 -18.79 9.06
N LYS A 88 -5.73 -19.96 9.12
CA LYS A 88 -6.00 -20.76 7.93
C LYS A 88 -6.82 -19.94 6.94
N VAL A 89 -6.35 -19.84 5.70
CA VAL A 89 -7.13 -19.23 4.61
C VAL A 89 -8.25 -20.20 4.24
N ILE A 90 -9.49 -19.76 4.39
CA ILE A 90 -10.72 -20.48 4.03
C ILE A 90 -11.43 -19.61 2.98
N GLU A 91 -11.97 -20.23 1.94
CA GLU A 91 -12.84 -19.57 0.93
C GLU A 91 -14.28 -19.41 1.43
#